data_AF-A0A6L5QSH2-F1
#
_entry.id   AF-A0A6L5QSH2-F1
#
_cell.length_a   1.000
_cell.length_b   1.000
_cell.length_c   1.000
_cell.angle_alpha   90.00
_cell.angle_beta   90.00
_cell.angle_gamma   90.00
#
_symmetry.space_group_name_H-M   'P 1'
#
loop_
_entity.id
_entity.type
_entity.pdbx_description
1 polymer ?
#
loop_
_entity_poly.entity_id
_entity_poly.type
_entity_poly.pdbx_seq_one_letter_code
_entity_poly.pdbx_strand_id
1 'polypeptide(L)'
;MDRKEELKALLWASRRGMLELDVILAPYLEVSFSKMEDAEVDHFKHFLTNDDPDLYAWLMGYESPTAEFSSLVHKIQAYLKEKLTKG
;
A
#
# COMPACT_ATOMS: atom_id res chain seq x y z
N MET A 1 4.49 -18.53 -11.08
CA MET A 1 5.31 -17.33 -10.83
C MET A 1 5.81 -17.40 -9.40
N ASP A 2 7.08 -17.10 -9.17
CA ASP A 2 7.65 -17.07 -7.83
C ASP A 2 7.03 -15.90 -7.05
N ARG A 3 6.36 -16.15 -5.90
CA ARG A 3 5.75 -15.09 -5.07
C ARG A 3 6.76 -14.00 -4.69
N LYS A 4 8.05 -14.35 -4.61
CA LYS A 4 9.15 -13.39 -4.38
C LYS A 4 9.35 -12.41 -5.54
N GLU A 5 9.15 -12.84 -6.78
CA GLU A 5 9.25 -11.95 -7.94
C GLU A 5 8.09 -10.96 -7.97
N GLU A 6 6.89 -11.41 -7.61
CA GLU A 6 5.71 -10.54 -7.55
C GLU A 6 5.83 -9.49 -6.46
N LEU A 7 6.35 -9.86 -5.28
CA LEU A 7 6.69 -8.89 -4.23
C LEU A 7 7.68 -7.84 -4.75
N LYS A 8 8.75 -8.26 -5.46
CA LYS A 8 9.73 -7.33 -6.02
C LYS A 8 9.11 -6.40 -7.06
N ALA A 9 8.23 -6.92 -7.91
CA ALA A 9 7.51 -6.12 -8.90
C ALA A 9 6.62 -5.06 -8.23
N LEU A 10 5.91 -5.44 -7.16
CA LEU A 10 5.07 -4.52 -6.37
C LEU A 10 5.90 -3.48 -5.61
N LEU A 11 7.01 -3.90 -4.99
CA LEU A 11 7.93 -2.98 -4.33
C LEU A 11 8.48 -1.97 -5.34
N TRP A 12 8.82 -2.42 -6.55
CA TRP A 12 9.25 -1.53 -7.62
C TRP A 12 8.13 -0.60 -8.11
N ALA A 13 6.89 -1.09 -8.25
CA ALA A 13 5.72 -0.27 -8.59
C ALA A 13 5.31 0.72 -7.49
N SER A 14 5.75 0.48 -6.26
CA SER A 14 5.59 1.40 -5.13
C SER A 14 6.64 2.50 -5.11
N ARG A 15 7.72 2.39 -5.91
CA ARG A 15 8.77 3.40 -6.02
C ARG A 15 8.26 4.60 -6.80
N ARG A 16 7.91 5.67 -6.08
CA ARG A 16 7.20 6.84 -6.63
C ARG A 16 8.00 8.13 -6.45
N GLY A 17 7.45 9.23 -6.96
CA GLY A 17 8.07 10.55 -6.80
C GLY A 17 8.13 11.02 -5.34
N MET A 18 7.34 10.42 -4.46
CA MET A 18 7.25 10.75 -3.03
C MET A 18 7.90 9.68 -2.15
N LEU A 19 8.90 10.09 -1.36
CA LEU A 19 9.61 9.22 -0.41
C LEU A 19 8.68 8.68 0.68
N GLU A 20 7.67 9.46 1.06
CA GLU A 20 6.69 9.07 2.07
C GLU A 20 5.91 7.82 1.65
N LEU A 21 5.50 7.75 0.37
CA LEU A 21 4.79 6.59 -0.15
C LEU A 21 5.67 5.34 -0.15
N ASP A 22 6.94 5.46 -0.55
CA ASP A 22 7.91 4.35 -0.47
C ASP A 22 8.04 3.84 0.98
N VAL A 23 8.19 4.74 1.96
CA VAL A 23 8.36 4.40 3.38
C VAL A 23 7.12 3.77 4.01
N ILE A 24 5.94 4.04 3.44
CA ILE A 24 4.65 3.48 3.86
C ILE A 24 4.42 2.12 3.19
N LEU A 25 4.45 2.09 1.86
CA LEU A 25 4.02 0.96 1.03
C LEU A 25 5.01 -0.19 1.08
N ALA A 26 6.32 0.07 1.04
CA ALA A 26 7.33 -0.99 1.03
C ALA A 26 7.25 -1.90 2.27
N PRO A 27 7.32 -1.38 3.51
CA PRO A 27 7.25 -2.25 4.68
C PRO A 27 5.84 -2.81 4.90
N TYR A 28 4.78 -2.11 4.47
CA TYR A 28 3.43 -2.67 4.49
C TYR A 28 3.32 -3.90 3.59
N LEU A 29 3.86 -3.82 2.37
CA LEU A 29 3.92 -4.94 1.43
C LEU A 29 4.75 -6.08 2.00
N GLU A 30 5.94 -5.85 2.53
CA GLU A 30 6.76 -6.95 3.08
C GLU A 30 6.06 -7.72 4.20
N VAL A 31 5.33 -7.03 5.07
CA VAL A 31 4.57 -7.65 6.17
C VAL A 31 3.29 -8.32 5.66
N SER A 32 2.51 -7.62 4.84
CA SER A 32 1.16 -8.04 4.46
C SER A 32 1.15 -8.99 3.27
N PHE A 33 2.09 -8.87 2.33
CA PHE A 33 2.18 -9.71 1.12
C PHE A 33 2.29 -11.20 1.45
N SER A 34 2.96 -11.55 2.55
CA SER A 34 3.03 -12.93 3.02
C SER A 34 1.65 -13.51 3.39
N LYS A 35 0.70 -12.66 3.76
CA LYS A 35 -0.69 -13.00 4.14
C LYS A 35 -1.71 -12.70 3.05
N MET A 36 -1.36 -11.89 2.04
CA MET A 36 -2.24 -11.55 0.94
C MET A 36 -2.46 -12.75 0.02
N GLU A 37 -3.72 -12.91 -0.39
CA GLU A 37 -4.12 -13.79 -1.48
C GLU A 37 -3.92 -13.08 -2.83
N ASP A 38 -3.87 -13.84 -3.92
CA ASP A 38 -3.61 -13.29 -5.26
C ASP A 38 -4.66 -12.22 -5.66
N ALA A 39 -5.91 -12.36 -5.19
CA ALA A 39 -6.96 -11.36 -5.39
C ALA A 39 -6.67 -10.04 -4.65
N GLU A 40 -6.09 -10.07 -3.43
CA GLU A 40 -5.69 -8.86 -2.71
C GLU A 40 -4.48 -8.20 -3.36
N VAL A 41 -3.55 -9.02 -3.87
CA VAL A 41 -2.38 -8.57 -4.62
C VAL A 41 -2.84 -7.81 -5.87
N ASP A 42 -3.78 -8.35 -6.64
CA ASP A 42 -4.32 -7.67 -7.82
C ASP A 42 -5.09 -6.40 -7.46
N HIS A 43 -5.84 -6.41 -6.35
CA HIS A 43 -6.49 -5.22 -5.82
C HIS A 43 -5.44 -4.13 -5.47
N PHE A 44 -4.31 -4.52 -4.88
CA PHE A 44 -3.21 -3.60 -4.58
C PHE A 44 -2.53 -3.07 -5.84
N LYS A 45 -2.35 -3.91 -6.87
CA LYS A 45 -1.85 -3.45 -8.18
C LYS A 45 -2.78 -2.40 -8.77
N HIS A 46 -4.09 -2.60 -8.68
CA HIS A 46 -5.07 -1.63 -9.16
C HIS A 46 -5.03 -0.33 -8.33
N PHE A 47 -4.87 -0.43 -7.02
CA PHE A 47 -4.62 0.73 -6.16
C PHE A 47 -3.38 1.51 -6.61
N LEU A 48 -2.29 0.84 -6.95
CA LEU A 48 -1.08 1.45 -7.53
C LEU A 48 -1.27 2.00 -8.96
N THR A 49 -2.44 1.91 -9.59
CA THR A 49 -2.67 2.63 -10.86
C THR A 49 -3.12 4.08 -10.64
N ASN A 50 -3.45 4.47 -9.41
CA ASN A 50 -3.82 5.85 -9.07
C ASN A 50 -2.59 6.76 -8.93
N ASP A 51 -2.84 8.07 -9.01
CA ASP A 51 -1.83 9.11 -8.91
C ASP A 51 -1.23 9.24 -7.50
N ASP A 52 0.06 9.58 -7.42
CA ASP A 52 0.80 9.74 -6.16
C ASP A 52 0.10 10.67 -5.13
N PRO A 53 -0.43 11.85 -5.52
CA PRO A 53 -1.07 12.77 -4.58
C PRO A 53 -2.33 12.19 -3.96
N ASP A 54 -3.15 11.49 -4.74
CA ASP A 54 -4.40 10.87 -4.29
C ASP A 54 -4.12 9.72 -3.32
N LEU A 55 -3.15 8.87 -3.68
CA LEU A 55 -2.68 7.80 -2.82
C LEU A 55 -2.20 8.35 -1.47
N TYR A 56 -1.37 9.39 -1.50
CA TYR A 56 -0.90 10.03 -0.28
C TYR A 56 -2.04 10.65 0.53
N ALA A 57 -2.98 11.34 -0.13
CA ALA A 57 -4.13 11.94 0.53
C ALA A 57 -5.02 10.91 1.24
N TRP A 58 -5.30 9.77 0.60
CA TRP A 58 -6.06 8.67 1.21
C TRP A 58 -5.31 8.02 2.37
N LEU A 59 -4.01 7.76 2.21
CA LEU A 59 -3.19 7.10 3.24
C LEU A 59 -3.02 7.99 4.48
N MET A 60 -2.88 9.30 4.29
CA MET A 60 -2.81 10.26 5.40
C MET A 60 -4.18 10.59 5.99
N GLY A 61 -5.27 10.21 5.33
CA GLY A 61 -6.64 10.54 5.73
C GLY A 61 -7.02 11.99 5.47
N TYR A 62 -6.33 12.66 4.54
CA TYR A 62 -6.73 13.97 4.02
C TYR A 62 -7.98 13.87 3.14
N GLU A 63 -8.12 12.76 2.42
CA GLU A 63 -9.27 12.47 1.57
C GLU A 63 -9.85 11.08 1.82
N SER A 64 -11.11 10.91 1.42
CA SER A 64 -11.78 9.61 1.50
C SER A 64 -11.46 8.79 0.25
N PRO A 65 -10.95 7.55 0.39
CA PRO A 65 -10.75 6.66 -0.74
C PRO A 65 -12.07 6.23 -1.37
N THR A 66 -12.02 5.74 -2.60
CA THR A 66 -13.17 5.10 -3.24
C THR A 66 -13.62 3.88 -2.45
N ALA A 67 -14.89 3.51 -2.59
CA ALA A 67 -15.47 2.36 -1.86
C ALA A 67 -14.71 1.05 -2.11
N GLU A 68 -14.11 0.90 -3.29
CA GLU A 68 -13.27 -0.23 -3.65
C GLU A 68 -11.99 -0.28 -2.82
N PHE A 69 -11.24 0.83 -2.75
CA PHE A 69 -9.96 0.91 -2.02
C PHE A 69 -10.11 1.18 -0.53
N SER A 70 -11.31 1.51 -0.05
CA SER A 70 -11.55 1.88 1.36
C SER A 70 -11.05 0.81 2.34
N SER A 71 -11.29 -0.46 2.03
CA SER A 71 -10.81 -1.57 2.88
C SER A 71 -9.28 -1.63 2.91
N LEU A 72 -8.62 -1.44 1.76
CA LEU A 72 -7.16 -1.49 1.66
C LEU A 72 -6.52 -0.29 2.37
N VAL A 73 -7.03 0.91 2.13
CA VAL A 73 -6.53 2.15 2.75
C VAL A 73 -6.67 2.07 4.28
N HIS A 74 -7.80 1.58 4.80
CA HIS A 74 -7.95 1.37 6.23
C HIS A 74 -6.92 0.38 6.82
N LYS A 75 -6.59 -0.70 6.11
CA LYS A 75 -5.53 -1.65 6.53
C LYS A 75 -4.17 -0.96 6.62
N ILE A 76 -3.82 -0.15 5.60
CA ILE A 76 -2.54 0.56 5.59
C ILE A 76 -2.51 1.64 6.68
N GLN A 77 -3.60 2.40 6.85
CA GLN A 77 -3.73 3.39 7.93
C GLN A 77 -3.61 2.77 9.32
N ALA A 78 -4.20 1.60 9.55
CA ALA A 78 -4.06 0.87 10.80
C ALA A 78 -2.59 0.48 11.05
N TYR A 79 -1.92 -0.07 10.03
CA TYR A 79 -0.49 -0.38 10.08
C TYR A 79 0.37 0.84 10.39
N LEU A 80 0.07 1.99 9.78
CA LEU A 80 0.78 3.26 10.03
C LEU A 80 0.56 3.76 11.45
N LYS A 81 -0.68 3.73 11.96
CA LYS A 81 -0.98 4.10 13.35
C LYS A 81 -0.16 3.24 14.32
N GLU A 82 -0.16 1.92 14.13
CA GLU A 82 0.63 1.01 14.97
C GLU A 82 2.13 1.32 14.93
N LYS A 83 2.66 1.62 13.74
CA LYS A 83 4.07 1.97 13.54
C LYS A 83 4.44 3.31 14.19
N LEU A 84 3.56 4.31 14.13
CA LEU A 84 3.75 5.62 14.76
C LEU A 84 3.65 5.58 16.28
N THR A 85 2.81 4.73 16.86
CA THR A 85 2.70 4.60 18.33
C THR A 85 3.88 3.92 19.01
N LYS A 86 4.77 3.26 18.25
CA LYS A 86 5.96 2.57 18.78
C LYS A 86 7.27 3.34 18.54
N GLY A 87 7.19 4.58 18.07
CA GLY A 87 8.32 5.49 17.85
C GLY A 87 8.57 6.45 18.99
#